data_AF-A0A6G9CXB3-F1
#
_entry.id   AF-A0A6G9CXB3-F1
#
_cell.length_a   1.000
_cell.length_b   1.000
_cell.length_c   1.000
_cell.angle_alpha   90.00
_cell.angle_beta   90.00
_cell.angle_gamma   90.00
#
_symmetry.space_group_name_H-M   'P 1'
#
loop_
_entity.id
_entity.type
_entity.pdbx_description
1 polymer ?
#
loop_
_entity_poly.entity_id
_entity_poly.type
_entity_poly.pdbx_seq_one_letter_code
_entity_poly.pdbx_strand_id
1 'polypeptide(L)'
;MILDKLVLQNIGTFAGRHSIDLAPRSSNKPIILVGGLNGAGKTTFLESIHLALYGTLAQLNGRRTGSYENYLGGLIHRGTPASSSSSVELTFRAHQQGNEHTYRIARSWGEPQGPFANGWRSKLMVELIKRSRRRGLSMSRRSYLVG
;
A
#
# COMPACT_ATOMS: atom_id res chain seq x y z
N MET A 1 -4.46 16.27 3.69
CA MET A 1 -4.15 14.84 3.90
C MET A 1 -2.75 14.73 4.49
N ILE A 2 -2.51 13.79 5.41
CA ILE A 2 -1.21 13.51 6.04
C ILE A 2 -0.99 11.99 5.99
N LEU A 3 0.14 11.53 5.44
CA LEU A 3 0.51 10.11 5.46
C LEU A 3 1.01 9.75 6.86
N ASP A 4 0.54 8.64 7.42
CA ASP A 4 0.96 8.21 8.75
C ASP A 4 1.91 7.02 8.68
N LYS A 5 1.63 6.04 7.80
CA LYS A 5 2.39 4.80 7.73
C LYS A 5 2.28 4.12 6.37
N LEU A 6 3.40 3.58 5.90
CA LEU A 6 3.47 2.66 4.76
C LEU A 6 3.96 1.30 5.25
N VAL A 7 3.25 0.24 4.90
CA VAL A 7 3.70 -1.15 5.11
C VAL A 7 3.88 -1.82 3.76
N LEU A 8 5.06 -2.40 3.55
CA LEU A 8 5.42 -3.16 2.36
C LEU A 8 5.65 -4.61 2.75
N GLN A 9 5.10 -5.53 1.97
CA GLN A 9 5.34 -6.95 2.08
C GLN A 9 5.84 -7.46 0.74
N ASN A 10 7.10 -7.92 0.68
CA ASN A 10 7.67 -8.56 -0.50
C ASN A 10 7.56 -7.72 -1.79
N ILE A 11 7.90 -6.42 -1.72
CA ILE A 11 7.78 -5.48 -2.86
C ILE A 11 9.15 -5.03 -3.35
N GLY A 12 9.47 -5.30 -4.63
CA GLY A 12 10.68 -4.86 -5.31
C GLY A 12 11.94 -5.26 -4.54
N THR A 13 12.63 -4.29 -3.95
CA THR A 13 13.83 -4.52 -3.13
C THR A 13 13.53 -4.84 -1.65
N PHE A 14 12.29 -4.67 -1.20
CA PHE A 14 11.86 -4.88 0.18
C PHE A 14 11.38 -6.33 0.37
N ALA A 15 12.29 -7.21 0.79
CA ALA A 15 11.98 -8.60 1.16
C ALA A 15 11.33 -8.70 2.53
N GLY A 16 10.27 -9.50 2.68
CA GLY A 16 9.53 -9.62 3.94
C GLY A 16 8.71 -8.38 4.27
N ARG A 17 8.45 -8.16 5.56
CA ARG A 17 7.57 -7.08 6.06
C ARG A 17 8.38 -5.87 6.50
N HIS A 18 8.11 -4.71 5.91
CA HIS A 18 8.70 -3.42 6.27
C HIS A 18 7.60 -2.44 6.68
N SER A 19 7.77 -1.76 7.81
CA SER A 19 6.83 -0.73 8.29
C SER A 19 7.58 0.58 8.44
N ILE A 20 7.17 1.59 7.67
CA ILE A 20 7.77 2.92 7.67
C ILE A 20 6.76 3.93 8.20
N ASP A 21 7.13 4.64 9.28
CA ASP A 21 6.35 5.76 9.79
C ASP A 21 6.58 7.00 8.93
N LEU A 22 5.48 7.59 8.46
CA LEU A 22 5.46 8.76 7.56
C LEU A 22 4.82 9.99 8.21
N ALA A 23 4.40 9.89 9.47
CA ALA A 23 3.94 11.03 10.23
C ALA A 23 5.16 11.85 10.72
N PRO A 24 5.17 13.18 10.54
CA PRO A 24 6.14 14.05 11.18
C PRO A 24 6.16 13.84 12.69
N ARG A 25 7.35 13.72 13.29
CA ARG A 25 7.50 13.52 14.74
C ARG A 25 7.05 14.74 15.56
N SER A 26 7.02 15.92 14.95
CA SER A 26 6.58 17.17 15.56
C SER A 26 6.09 18.15 14.51
N SER A 27 5.18 19.06 14.88
CA SER A 27 4.70 20.14 14.00
C SER A 27 5.81 21.02 13.44
N ASN A 28 6.90 21.20 14.20
CA ASN A 28 8.02 22.07 13.82
C ASN A 28 9.04 21.37 12.90
N LYS A 29 8.80 20.10 12.54
CA LYS A 29 9.63 19.32 11.62
C LYS A 29 8.74 18.59 10.60
N PRO A 30 8.02 19.31 9.73
CA PRO A 30 6.98 18.74 8.87
C PRO A 30 7.51 17.95 7.67
N ILE A 31 8.81 18.04 7.38
CA ILE A 31 9.44 17.40 6.22
C ILE A 31 10.04 16.05 6.63
N ILE A 32 9.70 15.01 5.87
CA ILE A 32 10.36 13.70 5.95
C ILE A 32 11.21 13.53 4.70
N LEU A 33 12.50 13.32 4.90
CA LEU A 33 13.44 13.00 3.84
C LEU A 33 13.64 11.48 3.76
N VAL A 34 13.38 10.90 2.59
CA VAL A 34 13.66 9.50 2.30
C VAL A 34 14.98 9.43 1.50
N GLY A 35 16.08 9.22 2.22
CA GLY A 35 17.42 9.06 1.66
C GLY A 35 17.80 7.59 1.45
N GLY A 36 18.74 7.34 0.55
CA GLY A 36 19.28 5.99 0.31
C GLY A 36 20.17 5.94 -0.93
N LEU A 37 21.00 4.90 -1.02
CA LEU A 37 21.87 4.67 -2.18
C LEU A 37 21.07 4.34 -3.45
N ASN A 38 21.74 4.36 -4.60
CA ASN A 38 21.14 3.86 -5.84
C ASN A 38 20.81 2.36 -5.68
N GLY A 39 19.62 1.96 -6.16
CA GLY A 39 19.11 0.60 -5.95
C GLY A 39 18.54 0.33 -4.55
N ALA A 40 18.62 1.26 -3.58
CA ALA A 40 18.08 1.05 -2.23
C ALA A 40 16.53 1.02 -2.14
N GLY A 41 15.82 1.11 -3.27
CA GLY A 41 14.36 1.04 -3.30
C GLY A 41 13.61 2.37 -3.17
N LYS A 42 14.27 3.53 -3.28
CA LYS A 42 13.60 4.85 -3.20
C LYS A 42 12.45 5.02 -4.19
N THR A 43 12.66 4.62 -5.44
CA THR A 43 11.61 4.66 -6.47
C THR A 43 10.50 3.66 -6.15
N THR A 44 10.84 2.43 -5.75
CA THR A 44 9.87 1.42 -5.32
C THR A 44 9.03 1.90 -4.13
N PHE A 45 9.62 2.62 -3.19
CA PHE A 45 8.92 3.23 -2.07
C PHE A 45 7.87 4.25 -2.54
N LEU A 46 8.24 5.18 -3.42
CA LEU A 46 7.30 6.16 -3.97
C LEU A 46 6.21 5.50 -4.84
N GLU A 47 6.58 4.55 -5.68
CA GLU A 47 5.66 3.76 -6.50
C GLU A 47 4.66 2.98 -5.63
N SER A 48 5.08 2.48 -4.47
CA SER A 48 4.19 1.77 -3.55
C SER A 48 3.11 2.70 -2.96
N ILE A 49 3.45 3.95 -2.63
CA ILE A 49 2.47 4.94 -2.18
C ILE A 49 1.46 5.24 -3.29
N HIS A 50 1.95 5.46 -4.53
CA HIS A 50 1.08 5.66 -5.69
C HIS A 50 0.18 4.44 -5.94
N LEU A 51 0.72 3.22 -5.89
CA LEU A 51 -0.03 1.99 -6.05
C LEU A 51 -1.12 1.86 -5.01
N ALA A 52 -0.81 2.11 -3.73
CA ALA A 52 -1.79 2.06 -2.66
C ALA A 52 -2.97 3.00 -2.96
N LEU A 53 -2.70 4.27 -3.29
CA LEU A 53 -3.72 5.28 -3.55
C LEU A 53 -4.51 5.01 -4.84
N TYR A 54 -3.83 4.66 -5.94
CA TYR A 54 -4.39 4.76 -7.29
C TYR A 54 -4.60 3.42 -8.00
N GLY A 55 -4.02 2.32 -7.51
CA GLY A 55 -4.21 1.01 -8.13
C GLY A 55 -3.71 0.97 -9.58
N THR A 56 -4.59 0.58 -10.51
CA THR A 56 -4.33 0.55 -11.96
C THR A 56 -3.85 1.90 -12.51
N LEU A 57 -4.36 3.01 -11.97
CA LEU A 57 -3.96 4.35 -12.39
C LEU A 57 -2.53 4.72 -11.94
N ALA A 58 -1.88 3.93 -11.08
CA ALA A 58 -0.49 4.17 -10.69
C ALA A 58 0.51 3.88 -11.83
N GLN A 59 0.09 3.21 -12.90
CA GLN A 59 0.93 2.81 -14.04
C GLN A 59 1.38 3.96 -14.96
N LEU A 60 1.03 5.23 -14.66
CA LEU A 60 1.24 6.39 -15.53
C LEU A 60 2.71 6.64 -15.92
N ASN A 61 3.68 6.05 -15.22
CA ASN A 61 5.10 6.16 -15.57
C ASN A 61 5.49 4.95 -16.44
N GLY A 62 5.40 5.12 -17.77
CA GLY A 62 5.60 4.14 -18.86
C GLY A 62 6.87 3.28 -18.92
N ARG A 63 7.45 2.85 -17.78
CA ARG A 63 8.59 1.93 -17.68
C ARG A 63 8.18 0.45 -17.74
N ARG A 64 6.90 0.13 -17.59
CA ARG A 64 6.36 -1.22 -17.65
C ARG A 64 5.15 -1.21 -18.56
N THR A 65 5.39 -1.44 -19.85
CA THR A 65 4.32 -1.70 -20.82
C THR A 65 3.70 -3.06 -20.52
N GLY A 66 2.36 -3.14 -20.52
CA GLY A 66 1.64 -4.40 -20.27
C GLY A 66 0.45 -4.22 -19.34
N SER A 67 -0.20 -5.34 -19.02
CA SER A 67 -1.40 -5.34 -18.17
C SER A 67 -1.07 -4.98 -16.71
N TYR A 68 -2.10 -4.66 -15.94
CA TYR A 68 -1.98 -4.38 -14.51
C TYR A 68 -1.38 -5.55 -13.73
N GLU A 69 -1.73 -6.77 -14.12
CA GLU A 69 -1.21 -8.01 -13.55
C GLU A 69 0.31 -8.15 -13.78
N ASN A 70 0.80 -7.87 -14.99
CA ASN A 70 2.23 -7.93 -15.29
C ASN A 70 3.01 -6.90 -14.47
N TYR A 71 2.44 -5.70 -14.28
CA TYR A 71 3.02 -4.68 -13.43
C TYR A 71 3.10 -5.13 -11.97
N LEU A 72 2.01 -5.70 -11.43
CA LEU A 72 1.98 -6.25 -10.06
C LEU A 72 2.97 -7.40 -9.90
N GLY A 73 3.01 -8.34 -10.85
CA GLY A 73 3.97 -9.44 -10.87
C GLY A 73 5.42 -8.95 -10.86
N GLY A 74 5.74 -7.95 -11.69
CA GLY A 74 7.07 -7.34 -11.70
C GLY A 74 7.42 -6.56 -10.42
N LEU A 75 6.46 -6.26 -9.55
CA LEU A 75 6.70 -5.66 -8.23
C LEU A 75 6.94 -6.70 -7.14
N ILE A 76 6.74 -7.99 -7.39
CA ILE A 76 7.05 -9.03 -6.41
C ILE A 76 8.56 -9.09 -6.20
N HIS A 77 8.99 -9.10 -4.94
CA HIS A 77 10.40 -9.28 -4.61
C HIS A 77 10.90 -10.64 -5.13
N ARG A 78 12.05 -10.68 -5.82
CA ARG A 78 12.56 -11.87 -6.54
C ARG A 78 12.75 -13.11 -5.66
N GLY A 79 13.01 -12.95 -4.37
CA GLY A 79 13.15 -14.05 -3.42
C GLY A 79 11.84 -14.52 -2.76
N THR A 80 10.69 -14.03 -3.22
CA THR A 80 9.39 -14.37 -2.61
C THR A 80 8.95 -15.77 -3.06
N PRO A 81 8.67 -16.71 -2.14
CA PRO A 81 8.11 -18.00 -2.50
C PRO A 81 6.76 -17.85 -3.20
N ALA A 82 6.45 -18.72 -4.18
CA ALA A 82 5.14 -18.72 -4.86
C ALA A 82 3.95 -18.92 -3.91
N SER A 83 4.20 -19.52 -2.74
CA SER A 83 3.19 -19.68 -1.69
C SER A 83 2.87 -18.37 -0.92
N SER A 84 3.70 -17.34 -1.08
CA SER A 84 3.60 -16.06 -0.40
C SER A 84 3.01 -14.98 -1.31
N SER A 85 2.33 -14.00 -0.71
CA SER A 85 1.82 -12.84 -1.42
C SER A 85 2.70 -11.60 -1.20
N SER A 86 2.49 -10.62 -2.06
CA SER A 86 2.97 -9.26 -1.91
C SER A 86 1.81 -8.33 -1.55
N SER A 87 2.09 -7.31 -0.76
CA SER A 87 1.06 -6.32 -0.42
C SER A 87 1.64 -4.96 -0.08
N VAL A 88 0.89 -3.92 -0.41
CA VAL A 88 1.12 -2.56 0.08
C VAL A 88 -0.05 -2.10 0.93
N GLU A 89 0.26 -1.46 2.04
CA GLU A 89 -0.73 -0.82 2.90
C GLU A 89 -0.30 0.60 3.22
N LEU A 90 -1.23 1.54 3.05
CA LEU A 90 -1.04 2.95 3.37
C LEU A 90 -2.09 3.40 4.37
N THR A 91 -1.64 3.94 5.49
CA THR A 91 -2.47 4.63 6.47
C THR A 91 -2.25 6.13 6.36
N PHE A 92 -3.33 6.91 6.29
CA PHE A 92 -3.28 8.36 6.21
C PHE A 92 -4.49 9.01 6.88
N ARG A 93 -4.33 10.28 7.26
CA ARG A 93 -5.41 11.14 7.75
C ARG A 93 -5.83 12.15 6.70
N ALA A 94 -7.13 12.41 6.58
CA ALA A 94 -7.68 13.46 5.73
C ALA A 94 -8.92 14.10 6.38
N HIS A 95 -9.15 15.37 6.08
CA HIS A 95 -10.37 16.06 6.50
C HIS A 95 -11.49 15.81 5.48
N GLN A 96 -12.64 15.33 5.95
CA GLN A 96 -13.86 15.19 5.17
C GLN A 96 -15.01 15.81 5.97
N GLN A 97 -15.77 16.72 5.36
CA GLN A 97 -16.88 17.43 6.03
C GLN A 97 -16.48 18.08 7.37
N GLY A 98 -15.29 18.71 7.41
CA GLY A 98 -14.77 19.36 8.60
C GLY A 98 -14.13 18.43 9.65
N ASN A 99 -14.30 17.11 9.54
CA ASN A 99 -13.78 16.14 10.50
C ASN A 99 -12.53 15.43 9.96
N GLU A 100 -11.52 15.25 10.80
CA GLU A 100 -10.36 14.40 10.46
C GLU A 100 -10.76 12.92 10.58
N HIS A 101 -10.45 12.15 9.54
CA HIS A 101 -10.64 10.71 9.49
C HIS A 101 -9.33 10.01 9.15
N THR A 102 -9.13 8.82 9.72
CA THR A 102 -8.02 7.93 9.36
C THR A 102 -8.52 6.90 8.36
N TYR A 103 -7.78 6.72 7.28
CA TYR A 103 -8.04 5.74 6.23
C TYR A 103 -6.89 4.75 6.18
N ARG A 104 -7.20 3.50 5.86
CA ARG A 104 -6.24 2.44 5.58
C ARG A 104 -6.61 1.81 4.25
N ILE A 105 -5.69 1.89 3.30
CA ILE A 105 -5.82 1.23 2.00
C ILE A 105 -4.82 0.09 1.97
N ALA A 106 -5.28 -1.12 1.70
CA ALA A 106 -4.44 -2.29 1.54
C ALA A 106 -4.70 -2.96 0.19
N ARG A 107 -3.64 -3.26 -0.54
CA ARG A 107 -3.67 -4.02 -1.78
C ARG A 107 -2.77 -5.22 -1.64
N SER A 108 -3.26 -6.40 -2.01
CA SER A 108 -2.46 -7.62 -2.02
C SER A 108 -2.62 -8.36 -3.34
N TRP A 109 -1.53 -8.96 -3.80
CA TRP A 109 -1.46 -9.79 -4.99
C TRP A 109 -0.46 -10.92 -4.79
N GLY A 110 -0.56 -11.96 -5.61
CA GLY A 110 0.35 -13.10 -5.56
C GLY A 110 0.06 -14.04 -6.72
N GLU A 111 0.97 -14.99 -6.92
CA GLU A 111 0.80 -15.99 -7.97
C GLU A 111 -0.41 -16.90 -7.66
N PRO A 112 -1.17 -17.32 -8.69
CA PRO A 112 -2.26 -18.26 -8.52
C PRO A 112 -1.74 -19.62 -8.01
N GLN A 113 -2.38 -20.22 -7.00
CA GLN A 113 -2.01 -21.55 -6.49
C GLN A 113 -3.06 -22.61 -6.84
N GLY A 114 -2.59 -23.78 -7.33
CA GLY A 114 -3.38 -24.99 -7.56
C GLY A 114 -3.77 -25.28 -9.02
N PRO A 115 -4.22 -26.52 -9.34
CA PRO A 115 -4.49 -26.97 -10.72
C PRO A 115 -5.72 -26.31 -11.39
N PHE A 116 -6.44 -25.44 -10.69
CA PHE A 116 -7.61 -24.70 -11.19
C PHE A 116 -7.42 -23.17 -11.12
N ALA A 117 -6.17 -22.72 -10.99
CA ALA A 117 -5.86 -21.33 -10.73
C ALA A 117 -5.91 -20.47 -12.02
N ASN A 118 -7.12 -20.20 -12.49
CA ASN A 118 -7.34 -19.32 -13.63
C ASN A 118 -7.33 -17.85 -13.16
N GLY A 119 -6.15 -17.23 -13.11
CA GLY A 119 -5.99 -15.77 -13.01
C GLY A 119 -5.32 -15.24 -11.75
N TRP A 120 -4.66 -14.07 -11.88
CA TRP A 120 -4.04 -13.32 -10.78
C TRP A 120 -5.07 -12.91 -9.73
N ARG A 121 -4.84 -13.26 -8.46
CA ARG A 121 -5.71 -12.80 -7.36
C ARG A 121 -5.25 -11.45 -6.87
N SER A 122 -5.79 -10.38 -7.46
CA SER A 122 -5.69 -9.05 -6.86
C SER A 122 -6.83 -8.87 -5.85
N LYS A 123 -6.51 -8.41 -4.65
CA LYS A 123 -7.51 -8.06 -3.63
C LYS A 123 -7.24 -6.64 -3.18
N LEU A 124 -8.17 -5.75 -3.49
CA LEU A 124 -8.25 -4.44 -2.86
C LEU A 124 -9.10 -4.54 -1.60
N MET A 125 -8.57 -4.01 -0.51
CA MET A 125 -9.31 -3.76 0.72
C MET A 125 -9.11 -2.31 1.11
N VAL A 126 -10.19 -1.53 1.07
CA VAL A 126 -10.22 -0.18 1.64
C VAL A 126 -10.96 -0.26 2.96
N GLU A 127 -10.33 0.24 4.03
CA GLU A 127 -10.92 0.33 5.37
C GLU A 127 -10.92 1.80 5.83
N LEU A 128 -12.10 2.31 6.18
CA LEU A 128 -12.21 3.56 6.93
C LEU A 128 -12.01 3.27 8.42
N ILE A 129 -10.94 3.81 9.02
CA ILE A 129 -10.69 3.70 10.46
C ILE A 129 -11.29 4.93 11.14
N LYS A 130 -12.57 4.86 11.54
CA LYS A 130 -13.17 5.88 12.40
C LYS A 130 -12.59 5.74 13.82
N ARG A 131 -11.66 6.61 14.21
CA ARG A 131 -11.31 6.82 15.62
C ARG A 131 -12.11 7.99 16.18
N SER A 132 -13.21 7.71 16.88
CA SER A 132 -13.88 8.72 17.72
C SER A 132 -13.02 9.00 18.95
N ARG A 133 -12.59 10.24 19.15
CA ARG A 133 -11.91 10.69 20.38
C ARG A 133 -12.84 10.80 21.59
N ARG A 134 -14.15 10.57 21.45
CA ARG A 134 -15.13 10.61 22.54
C ARG A 134 -15.72 9.22 22.76
N ARG A 135 -15.40 8.67 23.95
CA ARG A 135 -16.06 7.58 24.69
C ARG A 135 -16.52 6.35 23.88
N GLY A 136 -15.89 5.20 24.18
CA GLY A 136 -16.52 3.87 24.11
C GLY A 136 -17.05 3.40 22.75
N LEU A 137 -16.26 2.54 22.09
CA LEU A 137 -16.68 1.48 21.16
C LEU A 137 -17.63 1.84 20.01
N SER A 138 -17.08 1.90 18.79
CA SER A 138 -17.57 1.14 17.63
C SER A 138 -16.55 1.22 16.49
N MET A 139 -15.89 0.09 16.18
CA MET A 139 -15.05 -0.06 14.99
C MET A 139 -15.97 -0.47 13.84
N SER A 140 -16.47 0.50 13.06
CA SER A 140 -17.23 0.18 11.85
C SER A 140 -16.25 -0.24 10.74
N ARG A 141 -16.09 -1.55 10.55
CA ARG A 141 -15.37 -2.11 9.39
C ARG A 141 -16.31 -2.09 8.19
N ARG A 142 -16.03 -1.24 7.20
CA ARG A 142 -16.55 -1.41 5.84
C ARG A 142 -15.37 -1.78 4.95
N SER A 143 -15.31 -3.04 4.54
CA SER A 143 -14.37 -3.53 3.55
C SER A 143 -15.03 -3.43 2.19
N TYR A 144 -14.46 -2.64 1.29
CA TYR A 144 -14.88 -2.61 -0.10
C TYR A 144 -13.97 -3.57 -0.89
N LEU A 145 -14.55 -4.68 -1.36
CA LEU A 145 -13.94 -5.51 -2.40
C LEU A 145 -14.24 -4.82 -3.73
N VAL A 146 -13.19 -4.36 -4.40
CA VAL A 146 -13.30 -3.89 -5.79
C VAL A 146 -12.61 -4.95 -6.63
N GLY A 147 -13.40 -5.63 -7.46
CA GLY A 147 -12.94 -6.60 -8.47
C GLY A 147 -12.51 -5.91 -9.75
#